data_AF-A0A8C3KJC9-F1
#
_entry.id   AF-A0A8C3KJC9-F1
#
_cell.length_a   1.000
_cell.length_b   1.000
_cell.length_c   1.000
_cell.angle_alpha   90.00
_cell.angle_beta   90.00
_cell.angle_gamma   90.00
#
_symmetry.space_group_name_H-M   'P 1'
#
loop_
_entity.id
_entity.type
_entity.pdbx_description
1 polymer ?
#
loop_
_entity_poly.entity_id
_entity_poly.type
_entity_poly.pdbx_seq_one_letter_code
_entity_poly.pdbx_strand_id
1 'polypeptide(L)'
;NPTNAIYYGNRSLAYLRTECYGYALADATRAVELDKKYVKGYYRRAASNMALGKFKAALRDYETVVKVRPNDKDAKLKYQECHKIVKQKAFERAIASDEHKRSVVDSLDIESMTIEDEYSGPKLDGGKVTLDFMKELMQWYKEQKKLHRKCAYQILVQVKEVLAKLPTLVETTLKETEKVTVCGDTHGQYYDLLNIFELNGLPSESNPYIFNGDFVDRGSFSVEVILTLFGFKLLYPDHFHLLRGNHETDNMNQIYGFEGEVKAKYTAQMFALFSEVFEWLPLAQCINGKVLIMHGGLFSEDGVTLDDIRKIERNRQPPDSGPMCDLLWSDPQPQNGRSVSKRGVSCQFGPDVTKSFLERNRLDYIIRSHEVKPEGYEVAHDGKCVTVFSAPNYCDQMGNKGSYIHLRGSDLRPDFHQFTAVVSLGGGAPHTP
;
A
#
# COMPACT_ATOMS: atom_id res chain seq x y z
N ASN A 1 -30.16 -20.41 -7.64
CA ASN A 1 -30.35 -21.52 -6.68
C ASN A 1 -29.46 -21.28 -5.46
N PRO A 2 -30.01 -20.80 -4.32
CA PRO A 2 -29.24 -20.37 -3.14
C PRO A 2 -28.73 -21.52 -2.23
N THR A 3 -28.93 -22.78 -2.62
CA THR A 3 -28.51 -23.95 -1.83
C THR A 3 -27.34 -24.72 -2.45
N ASN A 4 -26.77 -24.24 -3.56
CA ASN A 4 -25.65 -24.91 -4.23
C ASN A 4 -24.29 -24.36 -3.75
N ALA A 5 -23.53 -25.17 -3.03
CA ALA A 5 -22.20 -24.81 -2.49
C ALA A 5 -21.20 -24.36 -3.58
N ILE A 6 -21.30 -24.91 -4.80
CA ILE A 6 -20.37 -24.58 -5.90
C ILE A 6 -20.51 -23.11 -6.31
N TYR A 7 -21.72 -22.56 -6.28
CA TYR A 7 -21.97 -21.18 -6.69
C TYR A 7 -21.28 -20.20 -5.74
N TYR A 8 -21.45 -20.42 -4.43
CA TYR A 8 -20.74 -19.64 -3.41
C TYR A 8 -19.24 -19.85 -3.47
N GLY A 9 -18.76 -21.08 -3.69
CA GLY A 9 -17.33 -21.37 -3.82
C GLY A 9 -16.67 -20.65 -5.00
N ASN A 10 -17.34 -20.60 -6.15
CA ASN A 10 -16.83 -19.89 -7.33
C ASN A 10 -16.91 -18.37 -7.18
N ARG A 11 -17.98 -17.84 -6.58
CA ARG A 11 -18.11 -16.40 -6.31
C ARG A 11 -17.11 -15.92 -5.25
N SER A 12 -16.83 -16.74 -4.23
CA SER A 12 -15.74 -16.51 -3.28
C SER A 12 -14.38 -16.40 -3.98
N LEU A 13 -14.11 -17.25 -4.97
CA LEU A 13 -12.88 -17.13 -5.76
C LEU A 13 -12.84 -15.84 -6.58
N ALA A 14 -13.96 -15.44 -7.20
CA ALA A 14 -14.03 -14.16 -7.91
C ALA A 14 -13.73 -12.99 -6.95
N TYR A 15 -14.31 -13.00 -5.75
CA TYR A 15 -14.01 -12.02 -4.71
C TYR A 15 -12.56 -12.03 -4.25
N LEU A 16 -11.90 -13.20 -4.15
CA LEU A 16 -10.46 -13.27 -3.86
C LEU A 16 -9.62 -12.60 -4.95
N ARG A 17 -10.01 -12.76 -6.22
CA ARG A 17 -9.32 -12.14 -7.37
C ARG A 17 -9.51 -10.62 -7.43
N THR A 18 -10.61 -10.12 -6.88
CA THR A 18 -10.90 -8.67 -6.77
C THR A 18 -10.74 -8.14 -5.35
N GLU A 19 -10.01 -8.86 -4.50
CA GLU A 19 -9.57 -8.42 -3.16
C GLU A 19 -10.69 -8.09 -2.18
N CYS A 20 -11.88 -8.62 -2.45
CA CYS A 20 -13.05 -8.53 -1.60
C CYS A 20 -13.00 -9.65 -0.55
N TYR A 21 -11.96 -9.67 0.28
CA TYR A 21 -11.67 -10.80 1.19
C TYR A 21 -12.78 -11.06 2.22
N GLY A 22 -13.52 -10.03 2.63
CA GLY A 22 -14.67 -10.17 3.53
C GLY A 22 -15.82 -10.91 2.85
N TYR A 23 -16.17 -10.53 1.63
CA TYR A 23 -17.18 -11.24 0.85
C TYR A 23 -16.72 -12.64 0.45
N ALA A 24 -15.45 -12.82 0.11
CA ALA A 24 -14.87 -14.12 -0.16
C ALA A 24 -14.98 -15.06 1.05
N LEU A 25 -14.68 -14.55 2.25
CA LEU A 25 -14.81 -15.28 3.52
C LEU A 25 -16.28 -15.66 3.79
N ALA A 26 -17.22 -14.73 3.62
CA ALA A 26 -18.64 -14.99 3.82
C ALA A 26 -19.16 -16.08 2.85
N ASP A 27 -18.86 -15.96 1.56
CA ASP A 27 -19.28 -16.95 0.57
C ASP A 27 -18.59 -18.31 0.78
N ALA A 28 -17.30 -18.34 1.10
CA ALA A 28 -16.61 -19.59 1.40
C ALA A 28 -17.19 -20.27 2.65
N THR A 29 -17.58 -19.50 3.66
CA THR A 29 -18.27 -19.99 4.85
C THR A 29 -19.61 -20.60 4.48
N ARG A 30 -20.40 -19.89 3.66
CA ARG A 30 -21.68 -20.41 3.17
C ARG A 30 -21.53 -21.68 2.34
N ALA A 31 -20.51 -21.77 1.51
CA ALA A 31 -20.21 -22.98 0.73
C ALA A 31 -19.94 -24.19 1.64
N VAL A 32 -19.17 -23.98 2.72
CA VAL A 32 -18.86 -25.04 3.71
C VAL A 32 -20.09 -25.42 4.55
N GLU A 33 -20.96 -24.47 4.88
CA GLU A 33 -22.24 -24.75 5.57
C GLU A 33 -23.17 -25.62 4.73
N LEU A 34 -23.27 -25.32 3.43
CA LEU A 34 -24.12 -26.04 2.48
C LEU A 34 -23.57 -27.45 2.18
N ASP A 35 -22.24 -27.58 2.09
CA ASP A 35 -21.59 -28.88 1.89
C ASP A 35 -20.24 -28.96 2.62
N LYS A 36 -20.23 -29.66 3.76
CA LYS A 36 -19.03 -29.92 4.56
C LYS A 36 -17.98 -30.79 3.85
N LYS A 37 -18.34 -31.47 2.74
CA LYS A 37 -17.40 -32.26 1.92
C LYS A 37 -16.79 -31.42 0.78
N TYR A 38 -17.24 -30.19 0.59
CA TYR A 38 -16.75 -29.31 -0.46
C TYR A 38 -15.38 -28.71 -0.11
N VAL A 39 -14.30 -29.46 -0.38
CA VAL A 39 -12.91 -29.11 -0.05
C VAL A 39 -12.49 -27.74 -0.59
N LYS A 40 -12.97 -27.35 -1.78
CA LYS A 40 -12.70 -26.02 -2.35
C LYS A 40 -13.19 -24.89 -1.44
N GLY A 41 -14.31 -25.07 -0.74
CA GLY A 41 -14.84 -24.09 0.22
C GLY A 41 -13.84 -23.79 1.34
N TYR A 42 -13.26 -24.84 1.94
CA TYR A 42 -12.22 -24.69 2.96
C TYR A 42 -10.97 -24.00 2.43
N TYR A 43 -10.50 -24.35 1.22
CA TYR A 43 -9.37 -23.65 0.60
C TYR A 43 -9.64 -22.16 0.39
N ARG A 44 -10.81 -21.78 -0.14
CA ARG A 44 -11.15 -20.36 -0.36
C ARG A 44 -11.30 -19.62 0.97
N ARG A 45 -11.85 -20.28 1.99
CA ARG A 45 -11.97 -19.71 3.34
C ARG A 45 -10.61 -19.50 4.01
N ALA A 46 -9.71 -20.47 3.86
CA ALA A 46 -8.34 -20.36 4.34
C ALA A 46 -7.59 -19.20 3.66
N ALA A 47 -7.67 -19.10 2.33
CA ALA A 47 -7.08 -18.01 1.56
C ALA A 47 -7.63 -16.64 1.97
N SER A 48 -8.95 -16.54 2.19
CA SER A 48 -9.58 -15.30 2.67
C SER A 48 -9.08 -14.91 4.06
N ASN A 49 -8.98 -15.89 4.98
CA ASN A 49 -8.43 -15.65 6.31
C ASN A 49 -6.93 -15.30 6.29
N MET A 50 -6.15 -15.86 5.36
CA MET A 50 -4.73 -15.48 5.17
C MET A 50 -4.63 -14.00 4.80
N ALA A 51 -5.37 -13.56 3.78
CA ALA A 51 -5.39 -12.17 3.32
C ALA A 51 -5.85 -11.20 4.43
N LEU A 52 -6.79 -11.63 5.28
CA LEU A 52 -7.27 -10.87 6.44
C LEU A 52 -6.33 -10.90 7.66
N GLY A 53 -5.15 -11.51 7.57
CA GLY A 53 -4.25 -11.68 8.71
C GLY A 53 -4.76 -12.64 9.81
N LYS A 54 -5.84 -13.37 9.56
CA LYS A 54 -6.47 -14.33 10.48
C LYS A 54 -5.79 -15.70 10.40
N PHE A 55 -4.48 -15.74 10.58
CA PHE A 55 -3.64 -16.92 10.33
C PHE A 55 -4.05 -18.16 11.13
N LYS A 56 -4.48 -18.01 12.38
CA LYS A 56 -4.99 -19.14 13.19
C LYS A 56 -6.27 -19.74 12.61
N ALA A 57 -7.15 -18.92 12.03
CA ALA A 57 -8.37 -19.39 11.38
C ALA A 57 -8.05 -20.08 10.05
N ALA A 58 -7.14 -19.50 9.25
CA ALA A 58 -6.65 -20.12 8.03
C ALA A 58 -6.00 -21.49 8.28
N LEU A 59 -5.17 -21.60 9.32
CA LEU A 59 -4.49 -22.84 9.68
C LEU A 59 -5.46 -23.99 9.96
N ARG A 60 -6.57 -23.73 10.67
CA ARG A 60 -7.62 -24.75 10.92
C ARG A 60 -8.27 -25.25 9.64
N ASP A 61 -8.50 -24.37 8.67
CA ASP A 61 -9.07 -24.75 7.39
C ASP A 61 -8.06 -25.54 6.54
N TYR A 62 -6.79 -25.12 6.49
CA TYR A 62 -5.73 -25.88 5.82
C TYR A 62 -5.51 -27.26 6.46
N GLU A 63 -5.55 -27.35 7.78
CA GLU A 63 -5.46 -28.63 8.49
C GLU A 63 -6.60 -29.58 8.06
N THR A 64 -7.82 -29.06 7.93
CA THR A 64 -8.97 -29.82 7.44
C THR A 64 -8.74 -30.30 6.01
N VAL A 65 -8.21 -29.45 5.13
CA VAL A 65 -7.89 -29.81 3.74
C VAL A 65 -6.83 -30.90 3.68
N VAL A 66 -5.72 -30.77 4.41
CA VAL A 66 -4.62 -31.76 4.41
C VAL A 66 -5.08 -33.10 4.98
N LYS A 67 -5.96 -33.11 5.99
CA LYS A 67 -6.58 -34.33 6.51
C LYS A 67 -7.41 -35.07 5.46
N VAL A 68 -8.19 -34.34 4.66
CA VAL A 68 -9.06 -34.93 3.62
C VAL A 68 -8.27 -35.29 2.35
N ARG A 69 -7.20 -34.55 2.04
CA ARG A 69 -6.35 -34.75 0.85
C ARG A 69 -4.87 -34.90 1.24
N PRO A 70 -4.48 -36.02 1.85
CA PRO A 70 -3.12 -36.21 2.36
C PRO A 70 -2.04 -36.31 1.28
N ASN A 71 -2.41 -36.48 0.01
CA ASN A 71 -1.47 -36.54 -1.12
C ASN A 71 -1.41 -35.25 -1.94
N ASP A 72 -2.23 -34.25 -1.59
CA ASP A 72 -2.23 -32.95 -2.25
C ASP A 72 -1.00 -32.15 -1.79
N LYS A 73 -0.05 -31.97 -2.72
CA LYS A 73 1.23 -31.28 -2.45
C LYS A 73 1.00 -29.80 -2.15
N ASP A 74 0.06 -29.16 -2.85
CA ASP A 74 -0.29 -27.75 -2.66
C ASP A 74 -0.92 -27.53 -1.28
N ALA A 75 -1.81 -28.44 -0.85
CA ALA A 75 -2.40 -28.40 0.49
C ALA A 75 -1.34 -28.39 1.59
N LYS A 76 -0.36 -29.29 1.47
CA LYS A 76 0.72 -29.45 2.44
C LYS A 76 1.61 -28.22 2.51
N LEU A 77 1.98 -27.68 1.35
CA LEU A 77 2.80 -26.47 1.26
C LEU A 77 2.11 -25.30 1.97
N LYS A 78 0.85 -25.02 1.61
CA LYS A 78 0.06 -23.94 2.22
C LYS A 78 -0.15 -24.11 3.72
N TYR A 79 -0.36 -25.34 4.18
CA TYR A 79 -0.43 -25.64 5.61
C TYR A 79 0.90 -25.33 6.33
N GLN A 80 2.03 -25.77 5.77
CA GLN A 80 3.35 -25.54 6.35
C GLN A 80 3.71 -24.05 6.40
N GLU A 81 3.42 -23.31 5.34
CA GLU A 81 3.61 -21.86 5.27
C GLU A 81 2.75 -21.13 6.30
N CYS A 82 1.45 -21.42 6.34
CA CYS A 82 0.54 -20.84 7.32
C CYS A 82 0.97 -21.14 8.76
N HIS A 83 1.37 -22.39 9.02
CA HIS A 83 1.86 -22.81 10.33
C HIS A 83 3.16 -22.08 10.73
N LYS A 84 4.09 -21.86 9.79
CA LYS A 84 5.31 -21.07 10.01
C LYS A 84 4.96 -19.63 10.42
N ILE A 85 4.04 -18.99 9.72
CA ILE A 85 3.58 -17.62 10.03
C ILE A 85 2.92 -17.57 11.42
N VAL A 86 2.05 -18.53 11.74
CA VAL A 86 1.41 -18.60 13.07
C VAL A 86 2.46 -18.74 14.19
N LYS A 87 3.48 -19.58 14.00
CA LYS A 87 4.57 -19.73 14.97
C LYS A 87 5.41 -18.46 15.10
N GLN A 88 5.76 -17.83 13.99
CA GLN A 88 6.54 -16.59 13.98
C GLN A 88 5.78 -15.48 14.71
N LYS A 89 4.51 -15.24 14.39
CA LYS A 89 3.68 -14.23 15.07
C LYS A 89 3.44 -14.54 16.54
N ALA A 90 3.32 -15.81 16.91
CA ALA A 90 3.24 -16.20 18.32
C ALA A 90 4.54 -15.91 19.07
N PHE A 91 5.70 -16.13 18.44
CA PHE A 91 7.00 -15.78 18.99
C PHE A 91 7.17 -14.27 19.12
N GLU A 92 6.90 -13.50 18.06
CA GLU A 92 6.92 -12.03 18.07
C GLU A 92 6.03 -11.45 19.17
N ARG A 93 4.83 -11.99 19.35
CA ARG A 93 3.93 -11.58 20.44
C ARG A 93 4.45 -11.96 21.83
N ALA A 94 5.14 -13.09 21.97
CA ALA A 94 5.70 -13.52 23.24
C ALA A 94 6.92 -12.68 23.67
N ILE A 95 7.68 -12.16 22.70
CA ILE A 95 8.83 -11.26 22.96
C ILE A 95 8.44 -9.77 22.97
N ALA A 96 7.22 -9.43 22.56
CA ALA A 96 6.65 -8.10 22.70
C ALA A 96 6.23 -7.87 24.17
N SER A 97 7.21 -7.75 25.07
CA SER A 97 7.02 -7.15 26.40
C SER A 97 6.99 -5.62 26.28
N ASP A 98 6.40 -4.93 27.27
CA ASP A 98 6.18 -3.47 27.39
C ASP A 98 7.46 -2.58 27.37
N GLU A 99 8.59 -3.09 26.89
CA GLU A 99 9.80 -2.30 26.66
C GLU A 99 9.78 -1.70 25.26
N HIS A 100 10.15 -0.42 25.16
CA HIS A 100 10.40 0.27 23.89
C HIS A 100 11.14 -0.67 22.92
N LYS A 101 10.48 -1.09 21.83
CA LYS A 101 11.13 -1.85 20.76
C LYS A 101 12.41 -1.10 20.39
N ARG A 102 13.56 -1.71 20.68
CA ARG A 102 14.86 -1.16 20.29
C ARG A 102 14.85 -1.05 18.77
N SER A 103 15.06 0.15 18.26
CA SER A 103 15.00 0.45 16.83
C SER A 103 16.06 -0.38 16.12
N VAL A 104 15.76 -0.95 14.94
CA VAL A 104 16.75 -1.68 14.13
C VAL A 104 18.00 -0.81 13.90
N VAL A 105 17.80 0.50 13.78
CA VAL A 105 18.87 1.50 13.65
C VAL A 105 19.90 1.40 14.78
N ASP A 106 19.49 1.12 16.02
CA ASP A 106 20.39 1.03 17.18
C ASP A 106 21.34 -0.16 17.11
N SER A 107 21.04 -1.14 16.25
CA SER A 107 21.87 -2.32 15.99
C SER A 107 22.69 -2.22 14.71
N LEU A 108 22.50 -1.16 13.91
CA LEU A 108 23.17 -0.95 12.63
C LEU A 108 24.41 -0.06 12.82
N ASP A 109 25.58 -0.62 12.52
CA ASP A 109 26.80 0.17 12.36
C ASP A 109 27.01 0.49 10.87
N ILE A 110 26.35 1.56 10.41
CA ILE A 110 26.41 2.01 9.01
C ILE A 110 27.78 2.62 8.68
N GLU A 111 28.45 3.21 9.68
CA GLU A 111 29.74 3.87 9.50
C GLU A 111 30.83 2.86 9.14
N SER A 112 30.84 1.68 9.77
CA SER A 112 31.80 0.61 9.48
C SER A 112 31.51 -0.16 8.18
N MET A 113 30.33 0.00 7.57
CA MET A 113 30.05 -0.64 6.28
C MET A 113 31.01 -0.12 5.21
N THR A 114 31.75 -1.01 4.56
CA THR A 114 32.54 -0.69 3.38
C THR A 114 31.70 -0.86 2.12
N ILE A 115 32.01 -0.08 1.09
CA ILE A 115 31.53 -0.30 -0.28
C ILE A 115 32.69 -0.94 -1.02
N GLU A 116 32.47 -2.07 -1.65
CA GLU A 116 33.52 -2.79 -2.37
C GLU A 116 34.00 -1.99 -3.60
N ASP A 117 35.29 -2.06 -3.93
CA ASP A 117 35.91 -1.27 -5.01
C ASP A 117 35.30 -1.60 -6.38
N GLU A 118 34.78 -2.82 -6.54
CA GLU A 118 34.10 -3.28 -7.76
C GLU A 118 32.71 -2.66 -7.94
N TYR A 119 32.14 -2.04 -6.89
CA TYR A 119 30.84 -1.38 -6.97
C TYR A 119 30.94 -0.07 -7.76
N SER A 120 30.40 -0.12 -8.97
CA SER A 120 30.32 0.97 -9.95
C SER A 120 28.96 1.67 -10.01
N GLY A 121 28.05 1.33 -9.09
CA GLY A 121 26.73 1.94 -9.04
C GLY A 121 26.69 3.28 -8.29
N PRO A 122 25.49 3.87 -8.16
CA PRO A 122 25.28 5.17 -7.52
C PRO A 122 25.77 5.20 -6.07
N LYS A 123 26.43 6.29 -5.69
CA LYS A 123 26.93 6.52 -4.31
C LYS A 123 26.40 7.87 -3.81
N LEU A 124 26.01 7.91 -2.54
CA LEU A 124 25.59 9.17 -1.90
C LEU A 124 26.80 10.11 -1.74
N ASP A 125 26.62 11.40 -2.03
CA ASP A 125 27.67 12.41 -1.89
C ASP A 125 27.74 12.89 -0.44
N GLY A 126 28.81 12.51 0.29
CA GLY A 126 28.92 12.79 1.71
C GLY A 126 27.73 12.27 2.54
N GLY A 127 27.10 11.17 2.08
CA GLY A 127 25.89 10.61 2.69
C GLY A 127 24.59 11.33 2.32
N LYS A 128 24.63 12.39 1.51
CA LYS A 128 23.46 13.16 1.07
C LYS A 128 22.95 12.66 -0.28
N VAL A 129 21.63 12.72 -0.44
CA VAL A 129 20.96 12.50 -1.73
C VAL A 129 21.07 13.78 -2.56
N THR A 130 21.48 13.64 -3.83
CA THR A 130 21.55 14.73 -4.81
C THR A 130 20.71 14.40 -6.03
N LEU A 131 20.39 15.39 -6.86
CA LEU A 131 19.67 15.14 -8.12
C LEU A 131 20.44 14.23 -9.07
N ASP A 132 21.76 14.36 -9.13
CA ASP A 132 22.61 13.51 -9.97
C ASP A 132 22.60 12.06 -9.47
N PHE A 133 22.72 11.85 -8.15
CA PHE A 133 22.52 10.54 -7.55
C PHE A 133 21.15 9.94 -7.90
N MET A 134 20.07 10.75 -7.84
CA MET A 134 18.73 10.26 -8.18
C MET A 134 18.61 9.84 -9.65
N LYS A 135 19.20 10.61 -10.59
CA LYS A 135 19.23 10.27 -12.01
C LYS A 135 20.03 8.99 -12.27
N GLU A 136 21.21 8.86 -11.66
CA GLU A 136 22.03 7.65 -11.72
C GLU A 136 21.29 6.44 -11.13
N LEU A 137 20.65 6.61 -9.97
CA LEU A 137 19.86 5.57 -9.32
C LEU A 137 18.72 5.09 -10.21
N MET A 138 17.98 6.02 -10.81
CA MET A 138 16.87 5.65 -11.67
C MET A 138 17.33 4.85 -12.89
N GLN A 139 18.45 5.26 -13.51
CA GLN A 139 19.05 4.53 -14.62
C GLN A 139 19.58 3.16 -14.19
N TRP A 140 20.23 3.06 -13.03
CA TRP A 140 20.74 1.82 -12.46
C TRP A 140 19.64 0.78 -12.26
N TYR A 141 18.49 1.21 -11.71
CA TYR A 141 17.31 0.38 -11.54
C TYR A 141 16.61 0.04 -12.86
N LYS A 142 16.60 0.95 -13.84
CA LYS A 142 16.07 0.66 -15.19
C LYS A 142 16.82 -0.51 -15.83
N GLU A 143 18.12 -0.61 -15.56
CA GLU A 143 19.01 -1.72 -15.96
C GLU A 143 18.97 -2.93 -15.02
N GLN A 144 18.02 -2.99 -14.08
CA GLN A 144 17.83 -4.07 -13.11
C GLN A 144 19.05 -4.32 -12.20
N LYS A 145 19.86 -3.30 -11.98
CA LYS A 145 20.99 -3.39 -11.07
C LYS A 145 20.57 -2.93 -9.67
N LYS A 146 21.24 -3.44 -8.65
CA LYS A 146 20.88 -3.22 -7.25
C LYS A 146 21.72 -2.09 -6.62
N LEU A 147 21.08 -1.18 -5.89
CA LEU A 147 21.78 -0.16 -5.09
C LEU A 147 22.54 -0.83 -3.95
N HIS A 148 23.77 -0.39 -3.68
CA HIS A 148 24.58 -0.95 -2.60
C HIS A 148 23.89 -0.79 -1.23
N ARG A 149 24.00 -1.82 -0.38
CA ARG A 149 23.30 -1.89 0.93
C ARG A 149 23.59 -0.70 1.85
N LYS A 150 24.83 -0.19 1.85
CA LYS A 150 25.21 0.98 2.66
C LYS A 150 24.36 2.19 2.29
N CYS A 151 24.22 2.47 1.00
CA CYS A 151 23.43 3.60 0.51
C CYS A 151 21.93 3.40 0.79
N ALA A 152 21.42 2.17 0.64
CA ALA A 152 20.03 1.85 1.00
C ALA A 152 19.76 2.10 2.50
N TYR A 153 20.64 1.63 3.40
CA TYR A 153 20.52 1.91 4.84
C TYR A 153 20.60 3.41 5.15
N GLN A 154 21.52 4.14 4.51
CA GLN A 154 21.65 5.59 4.68
C GLN A 154 20.36 6.33 4.27
N ILE A 155 19.74 5.94 3.15
CA ILE A 155 18.45 6.51 2.71
C ILE A 155 17.36 6.22 3.74
N LEU A 156 17.26 4.97 4.22
CA LEU A 156 16.21 4.57 5.16
C LEU A 156 16.33 5.24 6.53
N VAL A 157 17.54 5.36 7.06
CA VAL A 157 17.76 6.06 8.35
C VAL A 157 17.40 7.54 8.22
N GLN A 158 17.89 8.22 7.18
CA GLN A 158 17.58 9.64 6.97
C GLN A 158 16.09 9.87 6.72
N VAL A 159 15.43 9.03 5.92
CA VAL A 159 14.01 9.24 5.61
C VAL A 159 13.12 8.94 6.83
N LYS A 160 13.50 7.98 7.68
CA LYS A 160 12.85 7.75 8.98
C LYS A 160 12.89 9.01 9.84
N GLU A 161 14.06 9.66 9.95
CA GLU A 161 14.21 10.91 10.69
C GLU A 161 13.35 12.06 10.14
N VAL A 162 13.25 12.18 8.81
CA VAL A 162 12.39 13.17 8.16
C VAL A 162 10.93 12.89 8.44
N LEU A 163 10.47 11.66 8.21
CA LEU A 163 9.07 11.27 8.38
C LEU A 163 8.61 11.32 9.84
N ALA A 164 9.47 10.97 10.79
CA ALA A 164 9.16 10.99 12.22
C ALA A 164 8.84 12.41 12.76
N LYS A 165 9.34 13.45 12.09
CA LYS A 165 9.08 14.85 12.45
C LYS A 165 7.77 15.39 11.86
N LEU A 166 7.15 14.69 10.92
CA LEU A 166 5.92 15.13 10.29
C LEU A 166 4.71 14.87 11.19
N PRO A 167 3.66 15.72 11.12
CA PRO A 167 2.36 15.41 11.73
C PRO A 167 1.67 14.25 11.00
N THR A 168 0.68 13.62 11.66
CA THR A 168 -0.10 12.54 11.03
C THR A 168 -0.98 13.03 9.89
N LEU A 169 -1.49 14.27 9.99
CA LEU A 169 -2.10 15.02 8.90
C LEU A 169 -1.12 16.09 8.44
N VAL A 170 -0.56 15.93 7.24
CA VAL A 170 0.28 16.97 6.61
C VAL A 170 -0.62 18.07 6.07
N GLU A 171 -0.21 19.33 6.23
CA GLU A 171 -0.97 20.48 5.71
C GLU A 171 -0.10 21.27 4.76
N THR A 172 -0.57 21.45 3.52
CA THR A 172 0.19 22.12 2.45
C THR A 172 -0.60 23.30 1.95
N THR A 173 0.08 24.43 1.80
CA THR A 173 -0.48 25.62 1.15
C THR A 173 0.11 25.75 -0.25
N LEU A 174 -0.74 25.71 -1.28
CA LEU A 174 -0.40 26.04 -2.66
C LEU A 174 -0.77 27.49 -2.95
N LYS A 175 0.20 28.29 -3.39
CA LYS A 175 -0.04 29.64 -3.90
C LYS A 175 -0.78 29.59 -5.23
N GLU A 176 -1.40 30.69 -5.62
CA GLU A 176 -2.25 30.78 -6.82
C GLU A 176 -1.58 30.25 -8.12
N THR A 177 -0.27 30.48 -8.26
CA THR A 177 0.53 30.08 -9.43
C THR A 177 1.15 28.69 -9.32
N GLU A 178 1.06 28.04 -8.17
CA GLU A 178 1.70 26.75 -7.91
C GLU A 178 0.77 25.59 -8.31
N LYS A 179 1.37 24.47 -8.71
CA LYS A 179 0.67 23.19 -8.95
C LYS A 179 1.24 22.10 -8.05
N VAL A 180 0.49 21.04 -7.83
CA VAL A 180 0.99 19.76 -7.31
C VAL A 180 0.39 18.60 -8.07
N THR A 181 1.17 17.53 -8.24
CA THR A 181 0.71 16.29 -8.84
C THR A 181 0.34 15.28 -7.76
N VAL A 182 -0.84 14.67 -7.85
CA VAL A 182 -1.27 13.58 -6.97
C VAL A 182 -1.33 12.27 -7.75
N CYS A 183 -0.51 11.31 -7.34
CA CYS A 183 -0.49 9.94 -7.83
C CYS A 183 -1.18 9.03 -6.80
N GLY A 184 -1.88 8.00 -7.29
CA GLY A 184 -2.39 6.91 -6.47
C GLY A 184 -1.38 5.77 -6.36
N ASP A 185 -1.90 4.56 -6.19
CA ASP A 185 -1.13 3.33 -6.01
C ASP A 185 -0.16 3.10 -7.17
N THR A 186 1.04 2.61 -6.86
CA THR A 186 2.08 2.26 -7.85
C THR A 186 2.49 0.79 -7.81
N HIS A 187 2.33 0.12 -6.66
CA HIS A 187 2.50 -1.34 -6.49
C HIS A 187 3.71 -1.96 -7.20
N GLY A 188 4.91 -1.41 -6.96
CA GLY A 188 6.14 -1.95 -7.51
C GLY A 188 6.24 -1.95 -9.04
N GLN A 189 5.41 -1.16 -9.74
CA GLN A 189 5.49 -0.96 -11.19
C GLN A 189 6.52 0.12 -11.54
N TYR A 190 7.80 -0.18 -11.29
CA TYR A 190 8.91 0.78 -11.40
C TYR A 190 9.04 1.46 -12.77
N TYR A 191 8.83 0.71 -13.85
CA TYR A 191 8.92 1.28 -15.20
C TYR A 191 7.79 2.26 -15.50
N ASP A 192 6.60 2.04 -14.94
CA ASP A 192 5.48 2.98 -15.03
C ASP A 192 5.70 4.23 -14.16
N LEU A 193 6.36 4.09 -13.00
CA LEU A 193 6.81 5.24 -12.21
C LEU A 193 7.76 6.13 -13.02
N LEU A 194 8.72 5.54 -13.74
CA LEU A 194 9.60 6.31 -14.63
C LEU A 194 8.81 6.98 -15.76
N ASN A 195 7.80 6.31 -16.32
CA ASN A 195 6.92 6.89 -17.34
C ASN A 195 6.14 8.11 -16.80
N ILE A 196 5.66 8.07 -15.56
CA ILE A 196 5.04 9.26 -14.93
C ILE A 196 6.03 10.43 -14.92
N PHE A 197 7.28 10.19 -14.52
CA PHE A 197 8.30 11.24 -14.48
C PHE A 197 8.74 11.73 -15.86
N GLU A 198 8.68 10.88 -16.88
CA GLU A 198 8.95 11.27 -18.27
C GLU A 198 7.82 12.14 -18.82
N LEU A 199 6.55 11.75 -18.58
CA LEU A 199 5.37 12.45 -19.07
C LEU A 199 5.10 13.77 -18.33
N ASN A 200 5.34 13.82 -17.03
CA ASN A 200 4.97 14.94 -16.17
C ASN A 200 6.17 15.69 -15.54
N GLY A 201 7.38 15.31 -15.94
CA GLY A 201 8.62 15.87 -15.42
C GLY A 201 9.01 15.31 -14.05
N LEU A 202 10.31 15.35 -13.77
CA LEU A 202 10.86 14.89 -12.50
C LEU A 202 10.33 15.71 -11.31
N PRO A 203 10.31 15.11 -10.11
CA PRO A 203 10.06 15.86 -8.88
C PRO A 203 11.07 16.99 -8.69
N SER A 204 10.58 18.14 -8.25
CA SER A 204 11.38 19.30 -7.86
C SER A 204 10.55 20.24 -6.98
N GLU A 205 11.16 21.30 -6.46
CA GLU A 205 10.42 22.36 -5.75
C GLU A 205 9.35 23.02 -6.64
N SER A 206 9.59 23.13 -7.95
CA SER A 206 8.64 23.68 -8.93
C SER A 206 7.68 22.66 -9.53
N ASN A 207 7.88 21.37 -9.24
CA ASN A 207 7.03 20.26 -9.70
C ASN A 207 6.80 19.27 -8.55
N PRO A 208 6.04 19.67 -7.51
CA PRO A 208 5.82 18.83 -6.35
C PRO A 208 4.90 17.64 -6.64
N TYR A 209 5.08 16.56 -5.88
CA TYR A 209 4.31 15.32 -5.99
C TYR A 209 3.81 14.84 -4.63
N ILE A 210 2.63 14.22 -4.65
CA ILE A 210 2.05 13.44 -3.56
C ILE A 210 1.81 12.04 -4.11
N PHE A 211 2.42 11.01 -3.51
CA PHE A 211 2.07 9.62 -3.78
C PHE A 211 1.21 9.10 -2.63
N ASN A 212 -0.02 8.73 -2.96
CA ASN A 212 -1.08 8.43 -1.99
C ASN A 212 -1.14 6.94 -1.61
N GLY A 213 -0.04 6.43 -1.05
CA GLY A 213 0.09 5.06 -0.54
C GLY A 213 0.26 3.99 -1.60
N ASP A 214 0.47 2.76 -1.13
CA ASP A 214 0.55 1.53 -1.92
C ASP A 214 1.66 1.60 -2.98
N PHE A 215 2.87 1.85 -2.50
CA PHE A 215 4.07 1.94 -3.30
C PHE A 215 4.58 0.57 -3.71
N VAL A 216 4.43 -0.40 -2.80
CA VAL A 216 5.03 -1.73 -2.83
C VAL A 216 3.97 -2.83 -2.97
N ASP A 217 4.44 -4.08 -2.95
CA ASP A 217 3.67 -5.31 -3.13
C ASP A 217 3.09 -5.48 -4.54
N ARG A 218 2.76 -6.74 -4.87
CA ARG A 218 2.26 -7.21 -6.18
C ARG A 218 3.31 -7.10 -7.29
N GLY A 219 3.69 -5.89 -7.68
CA GLY A 219 4.74 -5.69 -8.67
C GLY A 219 6.09 -6.15 -8.14
N SER A 220 6.92 -6.65 -9.05
CA SER A 220 8.22 -7.28 -8.72
C SER A 220 9.41 -6.30 -8.68
N PHE A 221 9.13 -4.99 -8.73
CA PHE A 221 10.12 -3.92 -8.64
C PHE A 221 9.80 -2.95 -7.49
N SER A 222 9.28 -3.49 -6.38
CA SER A 222 8.86 -2.69 -5.23
C SER A 222 10.03 -2.01 -4.52
N VAL A 223 11.19 -2.67 -4.45
CA VAL A 223 12.42 -2.12 -3.87
C VAL A 223 12.92 -0.91 -4.66
N GLU A 224 12.87 -0.97 -5.99
CA GLU A 224 13.27 0.12 -6.87
C GLU A 224 12.33 1.30 -6.72
N VAL A 225 11.01 1.06 -6.73
CA VAL A 225 9.99 2.10 -6.48
C VAL A 225 10.26 2.80 -5.15
N ILE A 226 10.30 2.05 -4.05
CA ILE A 226 10.32 2.68 -2.73
C ILE A 226 11.63 3.43 -2.45
N LEU A 227 12.78 2.92 -2.91
CA LEU A 227 14.05 3.62 -2.74
C LEU A 227 14.16 4.86 -3.63
N THR A 228 13.56 4.86 -4.83
CA THR A 228 13.43 6.07 -5.64
C THR A 228 12.52 7.11 -4.97
N LEU A 229 11.37 6.70 -4.44
CA LEU A 229 10.45 7.59 -3.73
C LEU A 229 11.09 8.19 -2.46
N PHE A 230 11.76 7.37 -1.64
CA PHE A 230 12.48 7.86 -0.46
C PHE A 230 13.66 8.77 -0.82
N GLY A 231 14.37 8.48 -1.91
CA GLY A 231 15.40 9.36 -2.43
C GLY A 231 14.85 10.75 -2.76
N PHE A 232 13.74 10.84 -3.50
CA PHE A 232 13.10 12.14 -3.78
C PHE A 232 12.52 12.79 -2.52
N LYS A 233 12.04 12.01 -1.55
CA LYS A 233 11.62 12.55 -0.24
C LYS A 233 12.78 13.22 0.50
N LEU A 234 13.98 12.67 0.43
CA LEU A 234 15.17 13.27 1.02
C LEU A 234 15.67 14.49 0.23
N LEU A 235 15.56 14.45 -1.10
CA LEU A 235 16.00 15.53 -1.98
C LEU A 235 15.09 16.76 -1.91
N TYR A 236 13.77 16.55 -1.83
CA TYR A 236 12.75 17.60 -1.82
C TYR A 236 11.73 17.38 -0.69
N PRO A 237 12.15 17.45 0.59
CA PRO A 237 11.31 17.05 1.73
C PRO A 237 10.01 17.82 1.87
N ASP A 238 9.95 19.07 1.40
CA ASP A 238 8.76 19.92 1.49
C ASP A 238 7.89 19.91 0.22
N HIS A 239 8.34 19.23 -0.84
CA HIS A 239 7.69 19.22 -2.17
C HIS A 239 7.45 17.79 -2.71
N PHE A 240 7.96 16.78 -2.02
CA PHE A 240 7.69 15.37 -2.31
C PHE A 240 7.06 14.72 -1.07
N HIS A 241 5.80 14.30 -1.20
CA HIS A 241 5.01 13.80 -0.10
C HIS A 241 4.61 12.34 -0.35
N LEU A 242 4.72 11.54 0.71
CA LEU A 242 4.37 10.13 0.71
C LEU A 242 3.34 9.93 1.81
N LEU A 243 2.18 9.40 1.47
CA LEU A 243 1.15 9.01 2.42
C LEU A 243 1.14 7.49 2.57
N ARG A 244 0.77 7.01 3.75
CA ARG A 244 0.71 5.58 4.02
C ARG A 244 -0.50 4.96 3.31
N GLY A 245 -0.30 3.86 2.61
CA GLY A 245 -1.36 2.97 2.14
C GLY A 245 -1.49 1.72 3.01
N ASN A 246 -2.43 0.84 2.69
CA ASN A 246 -2.58 -0.41 3.45
C ASN A 246 -1.45 -1.40 3.15
N HIS A 247 -0.77 -1.27 2.01
CA HIS A 247 0.39 -2.09 1.65
C HIS A 247 1.70 -1.62 2.31
N GLU A 248 1.77 -0.47 2.96
CA GLU A 248 2.89 -0.11 3.84
C GLU A 248 2.70 -0.70 5.26
N THR A 249 2.40 -2.01 5.33
CA THR A 249 2.13 -2.76 6.56
C THR A 249 2.69 -4.19 6.50
N ASP A 250 3.11 -4.72 7.65
CA ASP A 250 3.77 -6.03 7.74
C ASP A 250 2.88 -7.16 7.26
N ASN A 251 1.58 -7.08 7.60
CA ASN A 251 0.61 -8.11 7.24
C ASN A 251 0.48 -8.21 5.71
N MET A 252 0.50 -7.09 4.99
CA MET A 252 0.44 -7.10 3.54
C MET A 252 1.77 -7.54 2.95
N ASN A 253 2.88 -6.96 3.41
CA ASN A 253 4.21 -7.24 2.84
C ASN A 253 4.65 -8.70 2.96
N GLN A 254 4.24 -9.39 4.03
CA GLN A 254 4.49 -10.82 4.23
C GLN A 254 3.78 -11.70 3.20
N ILE A 255 2.66 -11.24 2.64
CA ILE A 255 1.78 -12.03 1.78
C ILE A 255 1.96 -11.64 0.31
N TYR A 256 2.15 -10.36 0.02
CA TYR A 256 2.00 -9.81 -1.34
C TYR A 256 3.32 -9.44 -2.02
N GLY A 257 4.46 -9.72 -1.39
CA GLY A 257 5.73 -9.87 -2.08
C GLY A 257 6.86 -8.99 -1.55
N PHE A 258 6.59 -7.83 -0.97
CA PHE A 258 7.63 -6.86 -0.61
C PHE A 258 8.63 -7.43 0.40
N GLU A 259 8.17 -8.15 1.43
CA GLU A 259 9.10 -8.78 2.38
C GLU A 259 10.01 -9.81 1.69
N GLY A 260 9.43 -10.61 0.78
CA GLY A 260 10.17 -11.58 -0.02
C GLY A 260 11.20 -10.92 -0.94
N GLU A 261 10.80 -9.85 -1.61
CA GLU A 261 11.67 -9.08 -2.52
C GLU A 261 12.84 -8.43 -1.76
N VAL A 262 12.58 -7.80 -0.61
CA VAL A 262 13.62 -7.21 0.23
C VAL A 262 14.58 -8.27 0.75
N LYS A 263 14.10 -9.43 1.19
CA LYS A 263 14.97 -10.53 1.64
C LYS A 263 15.81 -11.13 0.52
N ALA A 264 15.29 -11.16 -0.71
CA ALA A 264 16.02 -11.64 -1.88
C ALA A 264 17.10 -10.64 -2.35
N LYS A 265 16.78 -9.34 -2.36
CA LYS A 265 17.70 -8.29 -2.81
C LYS A 265 18.68 -7.88 -1.70
N TYR A 266 18.26 -7.87 -0.44
CA TYR A 266 19.03 -7.42 0.72
C TYR A 266 19.04 -8.45 1.85
N THR A 267 18.45 -8.13 3.00
CA THR A 267 18.45 -8.96 4.22
C THR A 267 17.12 -8.81 4.96
N ALA A 268 16.85 -9.71 5.91
CA ALA A 268 15.69 -9.58 6.79
C ALA A 268 15.75 -8.33 7.68
N GLN A 269 16.97 -7.90 8.08
CA GLN A 269 17.18 -6.66 8.83
C GLN A 269 16.80 -5.42 8.02
N MET A 270 17.07 -5.42 6.71
CA MET A 270 16.63 -4.35 5.81
C MET A 270 15.10 -4.23 5.80
N PHE A 271 14.39 -5.36 5.72
CA PHE A 271 12.92 -5.36 5.78
C PHE A 271 12.39 -4.82 7.11
N ALA A 272 12.99 -5.22 8.23
CA ALA A 272 12.60 -4.71 9.54
C ALA A 272 12.76 -3.18 9.61
N LEU A 273 13.81 -2.61 9.01
CA LEU A 273 13.97 -1.16 8.92
C LEU A 273 12.92 -0.50 8.00
N PHE A 274 12.58 -1.11 6.86
CA PHE A 274 11.48 -0.62 6.00
C PHE A 274 10.16 -0.56 6.77
N SER A 275 9.82 -1.61 7.52
CA SER A 275 8.62 -1.65 8.36
C SER A 275 8.59 -0.50 9.37
N GLU A 276 9.70 -0.25 10.09
CA GLU A 276 9.79 0.89 11.01
C GLU A 276 9.64 2.25 10.30
N VAL A 277 10.18 2.41 9.10
CA VAL A 277 10.04 3.64 8.31
C VAL A 277 8.60 3.84 7.87
N PHE A 278 7.93 2.77 7.42
CA PHE A 278 6.53 2.79 7.00
C PHE A 278 5.59 3.21 8.13
N GLU A 279 5.90 2.86 9.38
CA GLU A 279 5.13 3.31 10.54
C GLU A 279 5.15 4.84 10.74
N TRP A 280 6.15 5.55 10.20
CA TRP A 280 6.24 7.01 10.29
C TRP A 280 5.59 7.77 9.13
N LEU A 281 5.15 7.10 8.07
CA LEU A 281 4.45 7.73 6.96
C LEU A 281 3.15 8.43 7.45
N PRO A 282 2.92 9.71 7.12
CA PRO A 282 1.66 10.39 7.41
C PRO A 282 0.45 9.65 6.83
N LEU A 283 -0.70 9.78 7.48
CA LEU A 283 -1.92 9.05 7.10
C LEU A 283 -2.83 9.84 6.15
N ALA A 284 -2.68 11.17 6.14
CA ALA A 284 -3.46 12.04 5.27
C ALA A 284 -2.73 13.36 4.98
N GLN A 285 -3.16 14.05 3.93
CA GLN A 285 -2.69 15.39 3.60
C GLN A 285 -3.86 16.32 3.25
N CYS A 286 -3.85 17.55 3.76
CA CYS A 286 -4.85 18.57 3.46
C CYS A 286 -4.21 19.71 2.67
N ILE A 287 -4.75 20.03 1.51
CA ILE A 287 -4.29 21.12 0.65
C ILE A 287 -5.22 22.32 0.81
N ASN A 288 -4.64 23.48 1.14
CA ASN A 288 -5.33 24.77 1.32
C ASN A 288 -6.53 24.72 2.29
N GLY A 289 -6.61 23.72 3.17
CA GLY A 289 -7.78 23.50 4.03
C GLY A 289 -9.05 23.10 3.25
N LYS A 290 -8.92 22.65 2.00
CA LYS A 290 -10.03 22.42 1.06
C LYS A 290 -10.11 21.01 0.52
N VAL A 291 -8.97 20.40 0.19
CA VAL A 291 -8.93 19.05 -0.38
C VAL A 291 -8.20 18.13 0.60
N LEU A 292 -8.88 17.09 1.07
CA LEU A 292 -8.28 16.08 1.93
C LEU A 292 -7.91 14.85 1.11
N ILE A 293 -6.70 14.35 1.30
CA ILE A 293 -6.13 13.21 0.59
C ILE A 293 -5.76 12.13 1.60
N MET A 294 -6.24 10.91 1.37
CA MET A 294 -5.85 9.70 2.11
C MET A 294 -5.91 8.48 1.20
N HIS A 295 -5.24 7.39 1.54
CA HIS A 295 -5.21 6.22 0.66
C HIS A 295 -6.59 5.54 0.53
N GLY A 296 -7.17 5.10 1.65
CA GLY A 296 -8.45 4.42 1.76
C GLY A 296 -9.63 5.37 1.64
N GLY A 297 -10.12 5.92 2.76
CA GLY A 297 -11.25 6.84 2.71
C GLY A 297 -11.72 7.34 4.07
N LEU A 298 -13.03 7.49 4.21
CA LEU A 298 -13.68 8.04 5.40
C LEU A 298 -14.03 6.98 6.44
N PHE A 299 -14.58 7.46 7.55
CA PHE A 299 -14.65 6.75 8.81
C PHE A 299 -15.93 5.94 9.01
N SER A 300 -15.79 4.85 9.74
CA SER A 300 -16.88 4.03 10.25
C SER A 300 -17.75 4.75 11.28
N GLU A 301 -17.21 5.81 11.89
CA GLU A 301 -17.88 6.65 12.88
C GLU A 301 -18.17 8.05 12.32
N ASP A 302 -19.28 8.65 12.76
CA ASP A 302 -19.54 10.06 12.53
C ASP A 302 -18.84 10.92 13.59
N GLY A 303 -18.60 12.20 13.28
CA GLY A 303 -18.04 13.16 14.24
C GLY A 303 -16.55 13.44 14.04
N VAL A 304 -15.85 12.58 13.30
CA VAL A 304 -14.40 12.71 13.07
C VAL A 304 -14.05 14.06 12.41
N THR A 305 -13.03 14.70 12.96
CA THR A 305 -12.51 16.00 12.52
C THR A 305 -11.07 15.88 12.01
N LEU A 306 -10.59 16.92 11.32
CA LEU A 306 -9.17 17.02 10.96
C LEU A 306 -8.24 17.00 12.19
N ASP A 307 -8.70 17.51 13.34
CA ASP A 307 -7.94 17.50 14.59
C ASP A 307 -7.79 16.08 15.16
N ASP A 308 -8.83 15.26 15.03
CA ASP A 308 -8.76 13.85 15.41
C ASP A 308 -7.70 13.11 14.58
N ILE A 309 -7.62 13.39 13.27
CA ILE A 309 -6.60 12.80 12.38
C ILE A 309 -5.19 13.24 12.80
N ARG A 310 -4.98 14.53 13.15
CA ARG A 310 -3.68 15.03 13.64
C ARG A 310 -3.20 14.29 14.88
N LYS A 311 -4.12 13.90 15.77
CA LYS A 311 -3.84 13.26 17.05
C LYS A 311 -3.62 11.75 16.99
N ILE A 312 -3.79 11.13 15.82
CA ILE A 312 -3.55 9.67 15.67
C ILE A 312 -2.07 9.35 15.91
N GLU A 313 -1.81 8.45 16.86
CA GLU A 313 -0.51 7.79 17.07
C GLU A 313 -0.24 6.78 15.95
N ARG A 314 0.43 7.23 14.88
CA ARG A 314 0.57 6.46 13.64
C ARG A 314 1.75 5.47 13.62
N ASN A 315 2.72 5.63 14.52
CA ASN A 315 4.00 4.91 14.60
C ASN A 315 3.84 3.47 15.13
N ARG A 316 3.00 2.71 14.44
CA ARG A 316 2.59 1.34 14.75
C ARG A 316 1.98 0.68 13.51
N GLN A 317 1.76 -0.63 13.58
CA GLN A 317 0.86 -1.31 12.65
C GLN A 317 -0.59 -0.84 12.86
N PRO A 318 -1.39 -0.72 11.78
CA PRO A 318 -2.78 -0.29 11.89
C PRO A 318 -3.60 -1.27 12.75
N PRO A 319 -4.53 -0.75 13.59
CA PRO A 319 -5.45 -1.60 14.34
C PRO A 319 -6.47 -2.29 13.41
N ASP A 320 -7.17 -3.29 13.94
CA ASP A 320 -8.22 -4.02 13.20
C ASP A 320 -9.45 -3.15 12.85
N SER A 321 -9.62 -2.00 13.51
CA SER A 321 -10.70 -1.02 13.28
C SER A 321 -10.34 0.36 13.85
N GLY A 322 -11.16 1.38 13.57
CA GLY A 322 -10.98 2.75 14.05
C GLY A 322 -10.30 3.67 13.03
N PRO A 323 -10.05 4.94 13.38
CA PRO A 323 -9.71 5.97 12.39
C PRO A 323 -8.48 5.70 11.53
N MET A 324 -7.39 5.19 12.12
CA MET A 324 -6.19 4.79 11.37
C MET A 324 -6.47 3.65 10.39
N CYS A 325 -7.31 2.69 10.79
CA CYS A 325 -7.71 1.58 9.92
C CYS A 325 -8.54 2.11 8.75
N ASP A 326 -9.52 2.96 9.04
CA ASP A 326 -10.45 3.49 8.04
C ASP A 326 -9.76 4.36 6.98
N LEU A 327 -8.81 5.22 7.39
CA LEU A 327 -7.99 6.03 6.46
C LEU A 327 -7.21 5.20 5.45
N LEU A 328 -6.91 3.93 5.76
CA LEU A 328 -6.14 3.04 4.92
C LEU A 328 -6.99 2.01 4.17
N TRP A 329 -8.21 1.70 4.61
CA TRP A 329 -8.96 0.52 4.13
C TRP A 329 -10.38 0.76 3.65
N SER A 330 -11.00 1.91 3.96
CA SER A 330 -12.40 2.12 3.60
C SER A 330 -12.58 2.41 2.11
N ASP A 331 -13.75 2.05 1.59
CA ASP A 331 -14.13 2.29 0.19
C ASP A 331 -15.44 3.09 0.11
N PRO A 332 -15.61 3.96 -0.90
CA PRO A 332 -16.91 4.57 -1.18
C PRO A 332 -17.94 3.51 -1.63
N GLN A 333 -19.22 3.75 -1.34
CA GLN A 333 -20.36 2.99 -1.87
C GLN A 333 -21.42 3.94 -2.47
N PRO A 334 -22.13 3.54 -3.53
CA PRO A 334 -23.08 4.44 -4.19
C PRO A 334 -24.32 4.76 -3.34
N GLN A 335 -24.75 3.85 -2.47
CA GLN A 335 -25.89 4.04 -1.59
C GLN A 335 -25.52 4.77 -0.30
N ASN A 336 -26.48 5.52 0.26
CA ASN A 336 -26.30 6.21 1.54
C ASN A 336 -26.01 5.26 2.71
N GLY A 337 -25.44 5.81 3.78
CA GLY A 337 -25.12 5.13 5.02
C GLY A 337 -23.77 4.43 4.98
N ARG A 338 -23.63 3.40 5.81
CA ARG A 338 -22.41 2.60 5.93
C ARG A 338 -22.72 1.12 5.81
N SER A 339 -21.78 0.37 5.25
CA SER A 339 -21.86 -1.09 5.19
C SER A 339 -20.56 -1.73 5.67
N VAL A 340 -20.62 -3.01 6.01
CA VAL A 340 -19.41 -3.81 6.23
C VAL A 340 -18.59 -3.83 4.95
N SER A 341 -17.29 -3.55 5.05
CA SER A 341 -16.42 -3.52 3.88
C SER A 341 -16.38 -4.86 3.16
N LYS A 342 -16.43 -4.82 1.83
CA LYS A 342 -16.15 -5.97 0.95
C LYS A 342 -14.79 -6.61 1.24
N ARG A 343 -13.84 -5.82 1.76
CA ARG A 343 -12.48 -6.25 2.14
C ARG A 343 -12.43 -6.97 3.48
N GLY A 344 -13.48 -6.90 4.30
CA GLY A 344 -13.54 -7.53 5.62
C GLY A 344 -12.77 -6.82 6.73
N VAL A 345 -12.29 -5.60 6.45
CA VAL A 345 -11.60 -4.66 7.34
C VAL A 345 -12.18 -3.27 7.05
N SER A 346 -12.37 -2.44 8.07
CA SER A 346 -13.05 -1.13 7.97
C SER A 346 -14.50 -1.23 7.43
N CYS A 347 -14.98 -0.19 6.73
CA CYS A 347 -16.34 -0.01 6.26
C CYS A 347 -16.40 0.44 4.79
N GLN A 348 -17.61 0.41 4.25
CA GLN A 348 -17.98 1.19 3.08
C GLN A 348 -18.78 2.42 3.53
N PHE A 349 -18.60 3.56 2.87
CA PHE A 349 -19.27 4.82 3.22
C PHE A 349 -19.99 5.46 2.02
N GLY A 350 -21.21 5.95 2.25
CA GLY A 350 -22.06 6.55 1.22
C GLY A 350 -21.84 8.04 0.97
N PRO A 351 -22.56 8.63 -0.01
CA PRO A 351 -22.48 10.05 -0.33
C PRO A 351 -22.86 10.98 0.83
N ASP A 352 -23.80 10.57 1.67
CA ASP A 352 -24.23 11.27 2.88
C ASP A 352 -23.10 11.36 3.93
N VAL A 353 -22.33 10.29 4.10
CA VAL A 353 -21.15 10.27 4.98
C VAL A 353 -20.09 11.24 4.48
N THR A 354 -19.78 11.19 3.17
CA THR A 354 -18.83 12.11 2.55
C THR A 354 -19.27 13.56 2.70
N LYS A 355 -20.53 13.86 2.38
CA LYS A 355 -21.09 15.22 2.52
C LYS A 355 -20.99 15.73 3.96
N SER A 356 -21.41 14.93 4.94
CA SER A 356 -21.40 15.29 6.36
C SER A 356 -20.00 15.58 6.89
N PHE A 357 -19.01 14.74 6.52
CA PHE A 357 -17.62 14.94 6.91
C PHE A 357 -17.04 16.23 6.33
N LEU A 358 -17.27 16.47 5.04
CA LEU A 358 -16.76 17.65 4.33
C LEU A 358 -17.36 18.94 4.91
N GLU A 359 -18.67 18.98 5.14
CA GLU A 359 -19.36 20.14 5.74
C GLU A 359 -18.84 20.45 7.14
N ARG A 360 -18.69 19.41 7.99
CA ARG A 360 -18.14 19.57 9.35
C ARG A 360 -16.73 20.16 9.34
N ASN A 361 -15.89 19.72 8.40
CA ASN A 361 -14.49 20.11 8.34
C ASN A 361 -14.19 21.27 7.38
N ARG A 362 -15.24 21.87 6.77
CA ARG A 362 -15.14 22.98 5.79
C ARG A 362 -14.29 22.64 4.56
N LEU A 363 -14.29 21.38 4.17
CA LEU A 363 -13.62 20.84 2.98
C LEU A 363 -14.57 20.85 1.77
N ASP A 364 -13.98 20.86 0.58
CA ASP A 364 -14.73 20.87 -0.68
C ASP A 364 -14.96 19.43 -1.20
N TYR A 365 -13.91 18.59 -1.20
CA TYR A 365 -13.97 17.18 -1.60
C TYR A 365 -12.77 16.38 -1.07
N ILE A 366 -12.79 15.05 -1.23
CA ILE A 366 -11.66 14.16 -0.93
C ILE A 366 -11.05 13.54 -2.19
N ILE A 367 -9.74 13.28 -2.16
CA ILE A 367 -9.03 12.43 -3.12
C ILE A 367 -8.55 11.17 -2.38
N ARG A 368 -8.77 10.01 -2.98
CA ARG A 368 -8.31 8.73 -2.47
C ARG A 368 -7.82 7.80 -3.58
N SER A 369 -7.28 6.63 -3.24
CA SER A 369 -6.70 5.69 -4.22
C SER A 369 -7.26 4.27 -4.09
N HIS A 370 -6.49 3.25 -3.67
CA HIS A 370 -6.91 1.95 -3.09
C HIS A 370 -7.82 1.01 -3.92
N GLU A 371 -8.46 1.50 -4.98
CA GLU A 371 -9.29 0.75 -5.90
C GLU A 371 -8.84 0.97 -7.32
N VAL A 372 -8.50 -0.12 -8.00
CA VAL A 372 -8.26 -0.11 -9.45
C VAL A 372 -9.50 0.42 -10.19
N LYS A 373 -9.28 1.36 -11.11
CA LYS A 373 -10.32 1.93 -11.98
C LYS A 373 -9.94 1.72 -13.44
N PRO A 374 -10.87 1.30 -14.32
CA PRO A 374 -10.55 1.07 -15.74
C PRO A 374 -9.89 2.27 -16.42
N GLU A 375 -10.35 3.49 -16.11
CA GLU A 375 -9.84 4.73 -16.67
C GLU A 375 -8.73 5.37 -15.80
N GLY A 376 -8.24 4.67 -14.78
CA GLY A 376 -7.24 5.18 -13.84
C GLY A 376 -7.79 6.18 -12.81
N TYR A 377 -9.04 6.62 -12.93
CA TYR A 377 -9.73 7.46 -11.94
C TYR A 377 -11.25 7.22 -11.96
N GLU A 378 -11.94 7.72 -10.94
CA GLU A 378 -13.41 7.78 -10.87
C GLU A 378 -13.85 8.97 -10.01
N VAL A 379 -14.95 9.61 -10.40
CA VAL A 379 -15.58 10.68 -9.62
C VAL A 379 -16.93 10.18 -9.09
N ALA A 380 -17.05 10.07 -7.78
CA ALA A 380 -18.22 9.56 -7.08
C ALA A 380 -18.80 10.60 -6.11
N HIS A 381 -19.95 10.25 -5.50
CA HIS A 381 -20.63 11.03 -4.45
C HIS A 381 -20.85 12.49 -4.87
N ASP A 382 -21.44 12.70 -6.04
CA ASP A 382 -21.74 14.02 -6.60
C ASP A 382 -20.52 14.94 -6.72
N GLY A 383 -19.36 14.37 -7.09
CA GLY A 383 -18.11 15.11 -7.24
C GLY A 383 -17.28 15.25 -5.97
N LYS A 384 -17.74 14.70 -4.85
CA LYS A 384 -17.10 14.90 -3.53
C LYS A 384 -16.11 13.81 -3.13
N CYS A 385 -16.08 12.68 -3.83
CA CYS A 385 -15.14 11.59 -3.59
C CYS A 385 -14.46 11.21 -4.91
N VAL A 386 -13.17 11.52 -5.04
CA VAL A 386 -12.37 11.24 -6.23
C VAL A 386 -11.44 10.07 -5.95
N THR A 387 -11.45 9.06 -6.81
CA THR A 387 -10.47 7.96 -6.80
C THR A 387 -9.43 8.20 -7.89
N VAL A 388 -8.14 8.09 -7.58
CA VAL A 388 -7.00 8.12 -8.52
C VAL A 388 -6.15 6.87 -8.35
N PHE A 389 -5.71 6.27 -9.46
CA PHE A 389 -4.94 5.02 -9.46
C PHE A 389 -3.83 5.09 -10.51
N SER A 390 -2.58 4.86 -10.11
CA SER A 390 -1.40 5.15 -10.94
C SER A 390 -0.61 3.90 -11.37
N ALA A 391 -1.19 2.70 -11.22
CA ALA A 391 -0.64 1.44 -11.71
C ALA A 391 -1.41 0.97 -12.97
N PRO A 392 -1.00 1.39 -14.18
CA PRO A 392 -1.65 0.95 -15.42
C PRO A 392 -1.42 -0.55 -15.66
N ASN A 393 -2.37 -1.22 -16.32
CA ASN A 393 -2.36 -2.67 -16.53
C ASN A 393 -2.01 -3.45 -15.26
N TYR A 394 -2.71 -3.16 -14.17
CA TYR A 394 -2.38 -3.65 -12.84
C TYR A 394 -2.15 -5.16 -12.81
N CYS A 395 -1.05 -5.58 -12.18
CA CYS A 395 -0.60 -6.98 -12.09
C CYS A 395 -0.45 -7.69 -13.46
N ASP A 396 -0.16 -6.92 -14.53
CA ASP A 396 -0.05 -7.37 -15.91
C ASP A 396 -1.30 -8.07 -16.48
N GLN A 397 -2.47 -7.85 -15.86
CA GLN A 397 -3.69 -8.62 -16.15
C GLN A 397 -4.93 -7.75 -16.31
N MET A 398 -5.01 -6.61 -15.62
CA MET A 398 -6.27 -5.87 -15.52
C MET A 398 -6.58 -4.99 -16.75
N GLY A 399 -5.56 -4.61 -17.54
CA GLY A 399 -5.74 -3.78 -18.73
C GLY A 399 -6.26 -2.36 -18.48
N ASN A 400 -6.30 -1.90 -17.23
CA ASN A 400 -6.71 -0.55 -16.87
C ASN A 400 -5.69 0.50 -17.32
N LYS A 401 -6.13 1.74 -17.51
CA LYS A 401 -5.23 2.90 -17.57
C LYS A 401 -4.74 3.27 -16.17
N GLY A 402 -3.65 4.01 -16.11
CA GLY A 402 -3.23 4.78 -14.93
C GLY A 402 -3.66 6.24 -15.09
N SER A 403 -3.75 6.97 -13.98
CA SER A 403 -3.87 8.42 -14.02
C SER A 403 -3.13 9.10 -12.87
N TYR A 404 -2.86 10.39 -13.03
CA TYR A 404 -2.47 11.30 -11.95
C TYR A 404 -3.29 12.59 -12.06
N ILE A 405 -3.43 13.31 -10.94
CA ILE A 405 -4.20 14.56 -10.86
C ILE A 405 -3.26 15.75 -10.80
N HIS A 406 -3.61 16.83 -11.47
CA HIS A 406 -3.08 18.17 -11.21
C HIS A 406 -4.04 18.97 -10.37
N LEU A 407 -3.53 19.54 -9.27
CA LEU A 407 -4.19 20.56 -8.48
C LEU A 407 -3.42 21.87 -8.60
N ARG A 408 -4.12 22.99 -8.75
CA ARG A 408 -3.53 24.32 -8.86
C ARG A 408 -4.01 25.20 -7.72
N GLY A 409 -3.15 26.04 -7.14
CA GLY A 409 -3.57 26.85 -5.99
C GLY A 409 -4.67 27.86 -6.32
N SER A 410 -4.74 28.35 -7.57
CA SER A 410 -5.80 29.23 -8.06
C SER A 410 -7.14 28.52 -8.28
N ASP A 411 -7.10 27.20 -8.51
CA ASP A 411 -8.28 26.39 -8.80
C ASP A 411 -7.99 24.93 -8.43
N LEU A 412 -8.52 24.50 -7.30
CA LEU A 412 -8.32 23.17 -6.75
C LEU A 412 -9.23 22.12 -7.39
N ARG A 413 -9.87 22.39 -8.53
CA ARG A 413 -10.57 21.34 -9.30
C ARG A 413 -9.56 20.30 -9.79
N PRO A 414 -9.88 18.99 -9.70
CA PRO A 414 -8.96 17.94 -10.14
C PRO A 414 -8.88 17.90 -11.67
N ASP A 415 -7.67 18.08 -12.20
CA ASP A 415 -7.35 17.94 -13.62
C ASP A 415 -6.69 16.56 -13.85
N PHE A 416 -7.40 15.64 -14.50
CA PHE A 416 -7.00 14.24 -14.64
C PHE A 416 -6.15 14.01 -15.90
N HIS A 417 -4.99 13.37 -15.72
CA HIS A 417 -4.08 13.00 -16.81
C HIS A 417 -3.93 11.49 -16.86
N GLN A 418 -4.46 10.87 -17.92
CA GLN A 418 -4.41 9.42 -18.10
C GLN A 418 -3.12 9.00 -18.82
N PHE A 419 -2.63 7.80 -18.50
CA PHE A 419 -1.51 7.16 -19.18
C PHE A 419 -1.70 5.64 -19.24
N THR A 420 -0.96 4.98 -20.13
CA THR A 420 -0.99 3.53 -20.32
C THR A 420 0.30 2.90 -19.83
N ALA A 421 0.26 1.58 -19.62
CA ALA A 421 1.41 0.82 -19.14
C ALA A 421 2.56 0.84 -20.16
N VAL A 422 3.78 0.83 -19.67
CA VAL A 422 5.00 0.68 -20.49
C VAL A 422 5.60 -0.71 -20.35
N VAL A 423 6.38 -1.12 -21.35
CA VAL A 423 7.02 -2.45 -21.35
C VAL A 423 8.10 -2.49 -20.28
N SER A 424 7.98 -3.42 -19.32
CA SER A 424 9.06 -3.78 -18.41
C SER A 424 10.07 -4.68 -19.14
N LEU A 425 11.36 -4.39 -18.97
CA LEU A 425 12.41 -5.28 -19.48
C LEU A 425 12.35 -6.57 -18.65
N GLY A 426 12.04 -7.71 -19.28
CA GLY A 426 12.00 -9.01 -18.60
C GLY A 426 10.63 -9.64 -18.41
N GLY A 427 9.60 -9.23 -19.17
CA GLY A 427 8.31 -9.91 -19.27
C GLY A 427 8.42 -11.35 -19.81
N GLY A 428 9.06 -12.23 -19.05
CA GLY A 428 8.84 -13.67 -19.07
C GLY A 428 7.53 -13.98 -18.34
N ALA A 429 6.83 -15.00 -18.84
CA ALA A 429 5.47 -15.39 -18.51
C ALA A 429 5.00 -15.13 -17.06
N PRO A 430 3.71 -14.77 -16.87
CA PRO A 430 3.15 -14.56 -15.54
C PRO A 430 3.38 -15.81 -14.68
N HIS A 431 4.05 -15.63 -13.54
CA HIS A 431 3.97 -16.60 -12.47
C HIS A 431 2.53 -16.59 -11.96
N THR A 432 1.72 -17.50 -12.49
CA THR A 432 0.41 -17.81 -11.93
C THR A 432 0.58 -18.18 -10.45
N PRO A 433 -0.20 -17.59 -9.53
CA PRO A 433 -0.14 -17.90 -8.11
C PRO A 433 -0.63 -19.30 -7.78
#